data_AF-X1BQU3-F1
#
_entry.id   AF-X1BQU3-F1
#
_cell.length_a   1.000
_cell.length_b   1.000
_cell.length_c   1.000
_cell.angle_alpha   90.00
_cell.angle_beta   90.00
_cell.angle_gamma   90.00
#
_symmetry.space_group_name_H-M   'P 1'
#
loop_
_entity.id
_entity.type
_entity.pdbx_description
1 polymer ?
#
loop_
_entity_poly.entity_id
_entity_poly.type
_entity_poly.pdbx_seq_one_letter_code
_entity_poly.pdbx_strand_id
1 'polypeptide(L)' 'MREAEKLCDMIAIIHQGNLIAQGTLEELKKNSSFDDLEEIFFELINQGENLE' A
#
# COMPACT_ATOMS: atom_id res chain seq x y z
N MET A 1 -4.00 -6.10 7.89
CA MET A 1 -3.94 -4.69 8.37
C MET A 1 -5.34 -4.03 8.52
N ARG A 2 -6.26 -4.64 9.29
CA ARG A 2 -7.70 -4.33 9.21
C ARG A 2 -8.15 -3.05 9.90
N GLU A 3 -7.43 -2.61 10.92
CA GLU A 3 -7.73 -1.38 11.65
C GLU A 3 -7.48 -0.15 10.77
N ALA A 4 -6.37 -0.14 10.03
CA ALA A 4 -6.07 0.93 9.08
C ALA A 4 -7.12 1.02 7.97
N GLU A 5 -7.56 -0.12 7.43
CA GLU A 5 -8.62 -0.15 6.40
C GLU A 5 -9.96 0.37 6.89
N LYS A 6 -10.28 0.16 8.18
CA LYS A 6 -11.59 0.52 8.75
C LYS A 6 -11.65 1.91 9.34
N LEU A 7 -10.52 2.43 9.82
CA LEU A 7 -10.47 3.66 10.60
C LEU A 7 -9.81 4.83 9.87
N CYS A 8 -8.98 4.56 8.86
CA CYS A 8 -8.23 5.59 8.17
C CYS A 8 -8.86 5.93 6.82
N ASP A 9 -9.10 7.22 6.59
CA ASP A 9 -9.52 7.73 5.27
C ASP A 9 -8.34 7.78 4.29
N MET A 10 -7.12 7.97 4.82
CA MET A 10 -5.88 8.13 4.07
C MET A 10 -4.81 7.19 4.62
N ILE A 11 -4.07 6.55 3.72
CA ILE A 11 -3.02 5.58 4.03
C ILE A 11 -1.75 5.97 3.28
N ALA A 12 -0.61 5.89 3.96
CA ALA A 12 0.72 6.07 3.41
C ALA A 12 1.54 4.81 3.67
N ILE A 13 2.20 4.30 2.64
CA ILE A 13 3.06 3.12 2.71
C ILE A 13 4.51 3.59 2.62
N ILE A 14 5.28 3.25 3.67
CA ILE A 14 6.69 3.62 3.79
C ILE A 14 7.51 2.34 3.89
N HIS A 15 8.57 2.24 3.09
CA HIS A 15 9.52 1.14 3.12
C HIS A 15 10.95 1.68 3.05
N GLN A 16 11.85 1.14 3.91
CA GLN A 16 13.25 1.58 4.02
C GLN A 16 13.42 3.11 4.20
N GLY A 17 12.48 3.75 4.90
CA GLY A 17 12.50 5.20 5.12
C GLY A 17 11.99 6.05 3.95
N ASN A 18 11.56 5.43 2.85
CA ASN A 18 11.02 6.10 1.67
C ASN A 18 9.49 5.93 1.60
N LEU A 19 8.79 7.01 1.27
CA LEU A 19 7.36 6.95 0.95
C LEU A 19 7.21 6.36 -0.45
N ILE A 20 6.58 5.18 -0.56
CA ILE A 20 6.44 4.47 -1.83
C ILE A 20 5.02 4.57 -2.42
N ALA A 21 4.00 4.79 -1.58
CA ALA A 21 2.64 5.06 -2.03
C ALA A 21 1.85 5.86 -0.98
N GLN A 22 0.87 6.65 -1.44
CA GLN A 22 -0.05 7.38 -0.57
C GLN A 22 -1.39 7.59 -1.29
N GLY A 23 -2.49 7.41 -0.57
CA GLY A 23 -3.83 7.68 -1.08
C GLY A 23 -4.91 7.16 -0.14
N THR A 24 -6.16 7.28 -0.57
CA THR A 24 -7.29 6.55 0.02
C THR A 24 -7.13 5.04 -0.24
N LEU A 25 -7.82 4.21 0.54
CA LEU A 25 -7.81 2.76 0.32
C LEU A 25 -8.28 2.40 -1.10
N GLU A 26 -9.30 3.09 -1.61
CA GLU A 26 -9.81 2.91 -2.98
C GLU A 26 -8.78 3.26 -4.05
N GLU A 27 -7.97 4.31 -3.85
CA GLU A 27 -6.90 4.69 -4.77
C GLU A 27 -5.74 3.68 -4.76
N LEU A 28 -5.40 3.16 -3.58
CA LEU A 28 -4.37 2.13 -3.45
C LEU A 28 -4.83 0.82 -4.10
N LYS A 29 -6.10 0.46 -3.98
CA LYS A 29 -6.71 -0.70 -4.64
C LYS A 29 -6.75 -0.58 -6.16
N LYS A 30 -7.06 0.60 -6.70
CA LYS A 30 -7.15 0.80 -8.17
C LYS A 30 -5.88 0.44 -8.93
N ASN A 31 -4.73 0.53 -8.26
CA ASN A 31 -3.42 0.25 -8.85
C ASN A 31 -2.91 -1.16 -8.51
N SER A 32 -3.72 -1.98 -7.83
CA SER A 32 -3.37 -3.32 -7.38
C SER A 32 -4.41 -4.35 -7.86
N SER A 33 -4.01 -5.61 -7.93
CA SER A 33 -4.94 -6.72 -8.19
C SER A 33 -5.63 -7.25 -6.93
N PHE A 34 -5.35 -6.66 -5.77
CA PHE A 34 -5.76 -7.16 -4.46
C PHE A 34 -6.75 -6.24 -3.76
N ASP A 35 -7.66 -6.86 -2.98
CA ASP A 35 -8.75 -6.18 -2.28
C ASP A 35 -8.44 -5.84 -0.82
N ASP A 36 -7.31 -6.31 -0.30
CA ASP A 36 -6.85 -6.03 1.05
C ASP A 36 -5.52 -5.29 1.07
N LEU A 37 -5.38 -4.40 2.05
CA LEU A 37 -4.24 -3.51 2.21
C LEU A 37 -2.91 -4.25 2.45
N GLU A 38 -2.98 -5.46 2.98
CA GLU A 38 -1.80 -6.25 3.31
C GLU A 38 -1.16 -6.84 2.05
N GLU A 39 -1.94 -7.41 1.15
CA GLU A 39 -1.48 -7.86 -0.16
C GLU A 39 -1.00 -6.68 -1.03
N ILE A 40 -1.71 -5.55 -1.01
CA ILE A 40 -1.27 -4.31 -1.70
C ILE A 40 0.10 -3.86 -1.18
N PHE A 41 0.31 -3.90 0.14
CA PHE A 41 1.59 -3.57 0.75
C PHE A 41 2.70 -4.50 0.24
N PHE A 42 2.47 -5.82 0.25
CA PHE A 42 3.45 -6.80 -0.23
C PHE A 42 3.76 -6.65 -1.72
N GLU A 43 2.78 -6.35 -2.55
CA GLU A 43 2.99 -6.07 -3.96
C GLU A 43 3.92 -4.86 -4.16
N LEU A 44 3.66 -3.75 -3.46
CA LEU A 44 4.41 -2.51 -3.62
C LEU A 44 5.86 -2.61 -3.14
N ILE A 45 6.11 -3.32 -2.03
CA ILE A 45 7.48 -3.55 -1.56
C ILE A 45 8.27 -4.46 -2.52
N ASN A 46 7.63 -5.52 -3.06
CA ASN A 46 8.27 -6.41 -4.03
C ASN A 46 8.58 -5.70 -5.36
N GLN A 47 7.72 -4.77 -5.80
CA GLN A 47 8.00 -3.94 -6.97
C GLN A 47 9.16 -2.97 -6.72
N GLY A 48 9.26 -2.42 -5.51
CA GLY A 48 10.35 -1.52 -5.10
C GLY A 48 11.72 -2.20 -5.03
N GLU A 49 11.78 -3.47 -4.61
CA GLU A 49 13.02 -4.26 -4.53
C GLU A 49 13.55 -4.71 -5.91
N ASN A 50 12.71 -4.77 -6.94
CA ASN A 50 13.13 -5.14 -8.31
C ASN A 50 13.72 -3.98 -9.13
N LEU A 51 13.94 -2.81 -8.51
CA LEU A 51 14.54 -1.63 -9.13
C LEU A 51 16.05 -1.48 -8.84
N GLU A 52 16.69 -2.49 -8.24
CA GLU A 52 18.16 -2.58 -8.05
C GLU A 52 18.86 -3.50 -9.06
#